data_AF-A0A6A6K007-F1
#
_entry.id   AF-A0A6A6K007-F1
#
_cell.length_a   1.000
_cell.length_b   1.000
_cell.length_c   1.000
_cell.angle_alpha   90.00
_cell.angle_beta   90.00
_cell.angle_gamma   90.00
#
_symmetry.space_group_name_H-M   'P 1'
#
loop_
_entity.id
_entity.type
_entity.pdbx_description
1 polymer ?
#
loop_
_entity_poly.entity_id
_entity_poly.type
_entity_poly.pdbx_seq_one_letter_code
_entity_poly.pdbx_strand_id
1 'polypeptide(L)'
;MVLDAAMALVVLSLTALGFLRGFIKEVFGIAGMVVAVAVTASYSDYFAEAYGMRVHSEILAGILSGVTVFIGVMTCVVLVNGVVVRLLSPLRHNALDKAAGSIVGIAKGLVIAYCAFFVMETFLYAFAPRSAEDDAEVMLPTWFSNTYSYNFFSAASEYMGSIIPELAYDRIGVVALVVYNTPMGFLAGFFVPIYEFAFIAQQGLTQYELEGLSKGLSALLVKIGAELVKYEYWGLLDFAYSIAKNNKGHYCMMYIRADPAAMDEFRRRVRLNEDVLRFLCLKVDKGGRKDGGKGESSGGAHSPLVYLKRPYFRKSRSCPLAQCPDEDVDYKNRALLSKFVSEYGRILPSRITSVSSRKQKLLARAVKRASVRGLGKAGEIAKVRPGYARYLLADGKAVRATKDNIALLEQRLSLIEEENNKKLAEAEGVAKSLGSERLIIVRQSSDDGKLFGSVTVRDVSKLLCDLGYDVQPRCVSFGEAIKRTGEYEINVELHADLVATLRLHVVRNESEAERVRLGIAKSEDQAAAVAEEPGTAEAERAEEVAAAEQQDSSLVDGHDADGAAGDVDRGVGASGVSDEEEMPSA
;
A
#
# COMPACT_ATOMS: atom_id res chain seq x y z
N MET A 1 -48.90 -3.13 33.00
CA MET A 1 -48.47 -4.51 33.38
C MET A 1 -47.29 -5.03 32.58
N VAL A 2 -47.37 -5.27 31.27
CA VAL A 2 -46.22 -5.79 30.50
C VAL A 2 -45.04 -4.81 30.50
N LEU A 3 -45.32 -3.51 30.34
CA LEU A 3 -44.30 -2.46 30.40
C LEU A 3 -43.63 -2.41 31.78
N ASP A 4 -44.41 -2.36 32.88
CA ASP A 4 -43.87 -2.39 34.25
C ASP A 4 -42.96 -3.59 34.50
N ALA A 5 -43.37 -4.79 34.06
CA ALA A 5 -42.59 -6.00 34.21
C ALA A 5 -41.27 -5.93 33.43
N ALA A 6 -41.30 -5.37 32.21
CA ALA A 6 -40.09 -5.16 31.42
C ALA A 6 -39.13 -4.16 32.08
N MET A 7 -39.65 -3.05 32.61
CA MET A 7 -38.83 -2.04 33.30
C MET A 7 -38.23 -2.59 34.60
N ALA A 8 -39.02 -3.33 35.38
CA ALA A 8 -38.53 -4.00 36.59
C ALA A 8 -37.45 -5.04 36.27
N LEU A 9 -37.58 -5.79 35.18
CA LEU A 9 -36.57 -6.74 34.73
C LEU A 9 -35.27 -6.05 34.34
N VAL A 10 -35.34 -4.91 33.64
CA VAL A 10 -34.15 -4.09 33.31
C VAL A 10 -33.44 -3.65 34.58
N VAL A 11 -34.16 -3.09 35.56
CA VAL A 11 -33.57 -2.65 36.83
C VAL A 11 -32.95 -3.84 37.58
N LEU A 12 -33.67 -4.95 37.75
CA LEU A 12 -33.19 -6.15 38.43
C LEU A 12 -31.93 -6.75 37.77
N SER A 13 -31.91 -6.81 36.44
CA SER A 13 -30.75 -7.32 35.69
C SER A 13 -29.51 -6.45 35.90
N LEU A 14 -29.67 -5.12 35.96
CA LEU A 14 -28.59 -4.18 36.19
C LEU A 14 -28.15 -4.14 37.65
N THR A 15 -29.06 -4.35 38.60
CA THR A 15 -28.73 -4.58 40.01
C THR A 15 -27.89 -5.84 40.19
N ALA A 16 -28.27 -6.94 39.55
CA ALA A 16 -27.51 -8.19 39.58
C ALA A 16 -26.11 -8.01 38.95
N LEU A 17 -26.02 -7.34 37.80
CA LEU A 17 -24.75 -7.02 37.15
C LEU A 17 -23.87 -6.10 38.01
N GLY A 18 -24.45 -5.12 38.72
CA GLY A 18 -23.74 -4.26 39.66
C GLY A 18 -23.17 -5.04 40.85
N PHE A 19 -23.93 -5.99 41.38
CA PHE A 19 -23.46 -6.91 42.43
C PHE A 19 -22.31 -7.81 41.95
N LEU A 20 -22.38 -8.31 40.72
CA LEU A 20 -21.36 -9.17 40.09
C LEU A 20 -20.07 -8.40 39.78
N ARG A 21 -20.17 -7.14 39.33
CA ARG A 21 -19.01 -6.32 38.93
C ARG A 21 -18.34 -5.60 40.10
N GLY A 22 -19.07 -5.25 41.15
CA GLY A 22 -18.59 -4.49 42.30
C GLY A 22 -18.63 -2.97 42.08
N PHE A 23 -18.65 -2.21 43.17
CA PHE A 23 -18.81 -0.74 43.19
C PHE A 23 -17.72 -0.03 42.39
N ILE A 24 -16.46 -0.38 42.61
CA ILE A 24 -15.32 0.31 41.96
C ILE A 24 -15.45 0.26 40.44
N LYS A 25 -15.76 -0.90 39.86
CA LYS A 25 -15.90 -1.03 38.39
C LYS A 25 -17.05 -0.22 37.84
N GLU A 26 -18.16 -0.16 38.57
CA GLU A 26 -19.36 0.53 38.11
C GLU A 26 -19.15 2.05 38.14
N VAL A 27 -18.53 2.57 39.20
CA VAL A 27 -18.23 4.01 39.33
C VAL A 27 -17.22 4.47 38.27
N PHE A 28 -16.12 3.74 38.07
CA PHE A 28 -15.14 4.07 37.03
C PHE A 28 -15.71 3.91 35.62
N GLY A 29 -16.67 3.00 35.43
CA GLY A 29 -17.43 2.88 34.18
C GLY A 29 -18.29 4.10 33.88
N ILE A 30 -19.04 4.57 34.89
CA ILE A 30 -19.90 5.77 34.77
C ILE A 30 -19.05 7.03 34.57
N ALA A 31 -18.02 7.23 35.41
CA ALA A 31 -17.10 8.36 35.27
C ALA A 31 -16.41 8.36 33.90
N GLY A 32 -16.00 7.18 33.43
CA GLY A 32 -15.44 6.99 32.10
C GLY A 32 -16.40 7.35 30.97
N MET A 33 -17.69 6.99 31.10
CA MET A 33 -18.73 7.36 30.13
C MET A 33 -18.97 8.88 30.11
N VAL A 34 -19.02 9.54 31.28
CA VAL A 34 -19.18 11.00 31.37
C VAL A 34 -18.01 11.71 30.70
N VAL A 35 -16.77 11.25 30.95
CA VAL A 35 -15.58 11.77 30.26
C VAL A 35 -15.66 11.51 28.75
N ALA A 36 -16.10 10.33 28.32
CA ALA A 36 -16.26 10.03 26.89
C ALA A 36 -17.27 10.95 26.20
N VAL A 37 -18.41 11.23 26.85
CA VAL A 37 -19.41 12.18 26.32
C VAL A 37 -18.84 13.60 26.27
N ALA A 38 -18.16 14.07 27.31
CA ALA A 38 -17.56 15.40 27.34
C ALA A 38 -16.48 15.59 26.26
N VAL A 39 -15.59 14.60 26.10
CA VAL A 39 -14.56 14.62 25.04
C VAL A 39 -15.22 14.56 23.66
N THR A 40 -16.26 13.74 23.48
CA THR A 40 -16.98 13.68 22.20
C THR A 40 -17.67 15.00 21.87
N ALA A 41 -18.26 15.68 22.85
CA ALA A 41 -18.88 17.00 22.64
C ALA A 41 -17.84 18.04 22.19
N SER A 42 -16.64 18.02 22.76
CA SER A 42 -15.56 18.96 22.41
C SER A 42 -14.86 18.64 21.08
N TYR A 43 -14.88 17.38 20.63
CA TYR A 43 -14.10 16.90 19.48
C TYR A 43 -14.94 16.20 18.41
N SER A 44 -16.25 16.43 18.37
CA SER A 44 -17.17 15.74 17.45
C SER A 44 -16.83 15.94 15.97
N ASP A 45 -16.21 17.07 15.59
CA ASP A 45 -15.85 17.39 14.21
C ASP A 45 -14.49 16.84 13.74
N TYR A 46 -13.71 16.20 14.63
CA TYR A 46 -12.31 15.84 14.36
C TYR A 46 -12.10 14.96 13.12
N PHE A 47 -13.00 14.00 12.87
CA PHE A 47 -12.97 13.13 11.69
C PHE A 47 -14.00 13.50 10.62
N ALA A 48 -14.72 14.62 10.76
CA ALA A 48 -15.80 14.99 9.84
C ALA A 48 -15.27 15.15 8.40
N GLU A 49 -14.09 15.73 8.23
CA GLU A 49 -13.43 15.88 6.92
C GLU A 49 -13.04 14.52 6.30
N ALA A 50 -12.60 13.57 7.12
CA ALA A 50 -12.26 12.22 6.67
C ALA A 50 -13.49 11.42 6.23
N TYR A 51 -14.64 11.62 6.87
CA TYR A 51 -15.92 11.03 6.47
C TYR A 51 -16.58 11.77 5.32
N GLY A 52 -16.36 13.08 5.16
CA GLY A 52 -16.83 13.89 4.04
C GLY A 52 -16.34 13.38 2.67
N MET A 53 -15.22 12.64 2.62
CA MET A 53 -14.78 11.96 1.39
C MET A 53 -15.73 10.84 0.92
N ARG A 54 -16.57 10.29 1.81
CA ARG A 54 -17.48 9.17 1.51
C ARG A 54 -18.95 9.54 1.69
N VAL A 55 -19.25 10.52 2.53
CA VAL A 55 -20.60 10.91 2.92
C VAL A 55 -20.85 12.36 2.50
N HIS A 56 -21.85 12.58 1.64
CA HIS A 56 -22.10 13.89 1.00
C HIS A 56 -22.87 14.87 1.90
N SER A 57 -23.41 14.40 3.03
CA SER A 57 -24.06 15.25 4.02
C SER A 57 -23.07 15.61 5.11
N GLU A 58 -22.82 16.90 5.30
CA GLU A 58 -21.96 17.43 6.36
C GLU A 58 -22.46 17.02 7.75
N ILE A 59 -23.79 17.00 7.92
CA ILE A 59 -24.45 16.59 9.16
C ILE A 59 -24.14 15.11 9.46
N LEU A 60 -24.27 14.23 8.46
CA LEU A 60 -24.02 12.80 8.66
C LEU A 60 -22.52 12.51 8.87
N ALA A 61 -21.65 13.25 8.19
CA ALA A 61 -20.20 13.16 8.41
C ALA A 61 -19.82 13.61 9.83
N GLY A 62 -20.44 14.67 10.36
CA GLY A 62 -20.31 15.10 11.75
C GLY A 62 -20.80 14.06 12.75
N ILE A 63 -21.98 13.46 12.51
CA ILE A 63 -22.51 12.38 13.37
C ILE A 63 -21.57 11.17 13.38
N LEU A 64 -21.12 10.71 12.21
CA LEU A 64 -20.19 9.58 12.09
C LEU A 64 -18.85 9.87 12.78
N SER A 65 -18.34 11.09 12.60
CA SER A 65 -17.14 11.57 13.29
C SER A 65 -17.33 11.50 14.81
N GLY A 66 -18.39 12.09 15.34
CA GLY A 66 -18.72 12.04 16.77
C GLY A 66 -18.84 10.61 17.30
N VAL A 67 -19.52 9.72 16.58
CA VAL A 67 -19.64 8.30 16.95
C VAL A 67 -18.26 7.63 17.01
N THR A 68 -17.36 7.93 16.06
CA THR A 68 -16.03 7.31 16.05
C THR A 68 -15.10 7.85 17.12
N VAL A 69 -15.19 9.14 17.46
CA VAL A 69 -14.50 9.73 18.61
C VAL A 69 -15.01 9.09 19.89
N PHE A 70 -16.34 8.96 20.05
CA PHE A 70 -16.95 8.33 21.22
C PHE A 70 -16.49 6.89 21.41
N ILE A 71 -16.51 6.07 20.35
CA ILE A 71 -16.04 4.67 20.41
C ILE A 71 -14.55 4.61 20.73
N GLY A 72 -13.74 5.47 20.12
CA GLY A 72 -12.30 5.53 20.37
C GLY A 72 -11.99 5.87 21.83
N VAL A 73 -12.59 6.93 22.36
CA VAL A 73 -12.42 7.37 23.75
C VAL A 73 -12.95 6.30 24.71
N MET A 74 -14.11 5.71 24.43
CA MET A 74 -14.69 4.65 25.25
C MET A 74 -13.79 3.41 25.29
N THR A 75 -13.19 3.04 24.16
CA THR A 75 -12.22 1.93 24.10
C THR A 75 -10.99 2.23 24.95
N CYS A 76 -10.45 3.44 24.89
CA CYS A 76 -9.34 3.88 25.74
C CYS A 76 -9.72 3.83 27.23
N VAL A 77 -10.89 4.35 27.60
CA VAL A 77 -11.42 4.31 28.97
C VAL A 77 -11.52 2.87 29.48
N VAL A 78 -12.03 1.94 28.67
CA VAL A 78 -12.13 0.51 29.04
C VAL A 78 -10.75 -0.12 29.25
N LEU A 79 -9.77 0.19 28.40
CA LEU A 79 -8.39 -0.31 28.55
C LEU A 79 -7.73 0.24 29.82
N VAL A 80 -7.85 1.54 30.08
CA VAL A 80 -7.33 2.19 31.30
C VAL A 80 -8.00 1.62 32.54
N ASN A 81 -9.34 1.52 32.54
CA ASN A 81 -10.08 0.90 33.63
C ASN A 81 -9.67 -0.56 33.85
N GLY A 82 -9.36 -1.31 32.79
CA GLY A 82 -8.84 -2.67 32.88
C GLY A 82 -7.51 -2.76 33.65
N VAL A 83 -6.60 -1.80 33.42
CA VAL A 83 -5.31 -1.70 34.14
C VAL A 83 -5.54 -1.27 35.60
N VAL A 84 -6.35 -0.24 35.82
CA VAL A 84 -6.67 0.27 37.17
C VAL A 84 -7.30 -0.82 38.04
N VAL A 85 -8.24 -1.58 37.47
CA VAL A 85 -8.89 -2.72 38.14
C VAL A 85 -7.88 -3.82 38.49
N ARG A 86 -6.88 -4.06 37.63
CA ARG A 86 -5.84 -5.07 37.89
C ARG A 86 -4.91 -4.63 39.02
N LEU A 87 -4.70 -3.32 39.18
CA LEU A 87 -3.94 -2.73 40.29
C LEU A 87 -4.74 -2.77 41.61
N LEU A 88 -6.04 -2.53 41.54
CA LEU A 88 -6.96 -2.51 42.70
C LEU A 88 -7.53 -3.89 43.06
N SER A 89 -7.10 -4.97 42.39
CA SER A 89 -7.60 -6.32 42.66
C SER A 89 -7.49 -6.81 44.12
N PRO A 90 -6.52 -6.38 44.95
CA PRO A 90 -6.44 -6.80 46.35
C PRO A 90 -7.59 -6.25 47.23
N LEU A 91 -8.18 -5.11 46.86
CA LEU A 91 -9.25 -4.45 47.64
C LEU A 91 -10.65 -4.99 47.33
N ARG A 92 -10.77 -5.91 46.36
CA ARG A 92 -12.03 -6.32 45.71
C ARG A 92 -12.86 -7.35 46.50
N HIS A 93 -12.27 -8.06 47.46
CA HIS A 93 -12.95 -9.19 48.11
C HIS A 93 -13.92 -8.79 49.22
N ASN A 94 -14.14 -7.50 49.44
CA ASN A 94 -14.95 -7.02 50.55
C ASN A 94 -16.45 -7.09 50.22
N ALA A 95 -17.27 -7.62 51.15
CA ALA A 95 -18.73 -7.71 50.97
C ALA A 95 -19.37 -6.32 50.76
N LEU A 96 -18.75 -5.28 51.32
CA LEU A 96 -19.14 -3.88 51.14
C LEU A 96 -19.03 -3.40 49.68
N ASP A 97 -18.02 -3.85 48.91
CA ASP A 97 -17.85 -3.45 47.50
C ASP A 97 -18.97 -4.02 46.62
N LYS A 98 -19.44 -5.24 46.93
CA LYS A 98 -20.57 -5.86 46.21
C LYS A 98 -21.90 -5.21 46.56
N ALA A 99 -22.12 -4.90 47.85
CA ALA A 99 -23.34 -4.21 48.31
C ALA A 99 -23.41 -2.77 47.76
N ALA A 100 -22.30 -2.04 47.77
CA ALA A 100 -22.23 -0.73 47.13
C ALA A 100 -22.41 -0.82 45.60
N GLY A 101 -21.91 -1.90 44.97
CA GLY A 101 -22.11 -2.18 43.56
C GLY A 101 -23.57 -2.40 43.18
N SER A 102 -24.36 -3.08 44.02
CA SER A 102 -25.80 -3.24 43.79
C SER A 102 -26.55 -1.91 43.87
N ILE A 103 -26.16 -0.99 44.77
CA ILE A 103 -26.77 0.34 44.89
C ILE A 103 -26.54 1.15 43.61
N VAL A 104 -25.31 1.18 43.09
CA VAL A 104 -24.99 1.86 41.82
C VAL A 104 -25.71 1.18 40.65
N GLY A 105 -25.83 -0.14 40.66
CA GLY A 105 -26.60 -0.90 39.67
C GLY A 105 -28.09 -0.52 39.63
N ILE A 106 -28.71 -0.32 40.81
CA ILE A 106 -30.10 0.17 40.92
C ILE A 106 -30.21 1.59 40.33
N ALA A 107 -29.33 2.51 40.75
CA ALA A 107 -29.36 3.88 40.25
C ALA A 107 -29.20 3.95 38.73
N LYS A 108 -28.25 3.20 38.16
CA LYS A 108 -28.05 3.10 36.71
C LYS A 108 -29.25 2.46 36.01
N GLY A 109 -29.85 1.44 36.62
CA GLY A 109 -31.06 0.78 36.13
C GLY A 109 -32.23 1.75 36.02
N LEU A 110 -32.45 2.57 37.04
CA LEU A 110 -33.50 3.60 37.05
C LEU A 110 -33.27 4.67 35.97
N VAL A 111 -32.03 5.12 35.77
CA VAL A 111 -31.71 6.10 34.71
C VAL A 111 -31.96 5.52 33.32
N ILE A 112 -31.49 4.31 33.04
CA ILE A 112 -31.69 3.65 31.74
C ILE A 112 -33.18 3.37 31.51
N ALA A 113 -33.89 2.94 32.55
CA ALA A 113 -35.33 2.76 32.54
C ALA A 113 -36.05 4.08 32.18
N TYR A 114 -35.69 5.17 32.83
CA TYR A 114 -36.25 6.49 32.51
C TYR A 114 -35.98 6.91 31.05
N CYS A 115 -34.75 6.73 30.55
CA CYS A 115 -34.43 7.03 29.16
C CYS A 115 -35.24 6.18 28.16
N ALA A 116 -35.40 4.89 28.43
CA ALA A 116 -36.21 4.01 27.57
C ALA A 116 -37.69 4.39 27.61
N PHE A 117 -38.21 4.76 28.78
CA PHE A 117 -39.55 5.27 28.94
C PHE A 117 -39.75 6.58 28.14
N PHE A 118 -38.83 7.53 28.25
CA PHE A 118 -38.88 8.81 27.54
C PHE A 118 -38.88 8.65 26.01
N VAL A 119 -38.06 7.72 25.48
CA VAL A 119 -38.04 7.41 24.04
C VAL A 119 -39.36 6.79 23.60
N MET A 120 -39.91 5.87 24.39
CA MET A 120 -41.22 5.25 24.09
C MET A 120 -42.36 6.27 24.16
N GLU A 121 -42.35 7.16 25.15
CA GLU A 121 -43.30 8.26 25.28
C GLU A 121 -43.24 9.19 24.06
N THR A 122 -42.03 9.67 23.70
CA THR A 122 -41.80 10.51 22.53
C THR A 122 -42.27 9.84 21.24
N PHE A 123 -41.99 8.54 21.09
CA PHE A 123 -42.46 7.75 19.95
C PHE A 123 -44.00 7.68 19.93
N LEU A 124 -44.64 7.36 21.06
CA LEU A 124 -46.10 7.29 21.13
C LEU A 124 -46.76 8.65 20.85
N TYR A 125 -46.18 9.77 21.29
CA TYR A 125 -46.64 11.11 20.93
C TYR A 125 -46.53 11.39 19.43
N ALA A 126 -45.47 10.94 18.76
CA ALA A 126 -45.29 11.14 17.32
C ALA A 126 -46.31 10.34 16.48
N PHE A 127 -46.78 9.20 16.97
CA PHE A 127 -47.75 8.34 16.29
C PHE A 127 -49.19 8.50 16.79
N ALA A 128 -49.41 9.32 17.83
CA ALA A 128 -50.74 9.59 18.34
C ALA A 128 -51.57 10.31 17.26
N PRO A 129 -52.81 9.84 16.96
CA PRO A 129 -53.66 10.50 15.99
C PRO A 129 -53.99 11.91 16.49
N ARG A 130 -53.59 12.93 15.72
CA ARG A 130 -54.00 14.32 15.98
C ARG A 130 -55.45 14.50 15.50
N SER A 131 -56.37 14.80 16.41
CA SER A 131 -57.71 15.27 16.03
C SER A 131 -57.63 16.68 15.44
N ALA A 132 -58.51 16.98 14.48
CA ALA A 132 -58.50 18.23 13.71
C ALA A 132 -59.00 19.48 14.47
N GLU A 133 -59.22 19.38 15.78
CA GLU A 133 -59.63 20.50 16.62
C GLU A 133 -58.42 20.96 17.45
N ASP A 134 -58.05 22.23 17.26
CA ASP A 134 -56.76 22.84 17.63
C ASP A 134 -56.43 22.90 19.13
N ASP A 135 -57.28 22.39 20.02
CA ASP A 135 -57.07 22.41 21.49
C ASP A 135 -57.24 21.03 22.17
N ALA A 136 -57.35 19.93 21.41
CA ALA A 136 -57.53 18.61 22.01
C ALA A 136 -56.20 18.04 22.55
N GLU A 137 -56.10 17.87 23.87
CA GLU A 137 -55.01 17.18 24.55
C GLU A 137 -54.65 15.87 23.84
N VAL A 138 -53.38 15.69 23.49
CA VAL A 138 -52.90 14.49 22.81
C VAL A 138 -53.06 13.28 23.74
N MET A 139 -54.09 12.47 23.48
CA MET A 139 -54.41 11.30 24.30
C MET A 139 -53.46 10.14 24.00
N LEU A 140 -52.53 9.88 24.91
CA LEU A 140 -51.69 8.67 24.88
C LEU A 140 -52.54 7.40 25.03
N PRO A 141 -52.13 6.25 24.45
CA PRO A 141 -52.86 5.00 24.58
C PRO A 141 -53.10 4.59 26.04
N THR A 142 -54.31 4.13 26.35
CA THR A 142 -54.76 3.80 27.73
C THR A 142 -53.95 2.67 28.39
N TRP A 143 -53.35 1.78 27.61
CA TRP A 143 -52.46 0.74 28.12
C TRP A 143 -51.11 1.28 28.60
N PHE A 144 -50.70 2.47 28.14
CA PHE A 144 -49.47 3.14 28.52
C PHE A 144 -49.70 4.09 29.70
N SER A 145 -50.71 4.96 29.63
CA SER A 145 -50.99 5.95 30.68
C SER A 145 -51.44 5.35 32.02
N ASN A 146 -52.11 4.19 32.02
CA ASN A 146 -52.53 3.48 33.24
C ASN A 146 -51.42 2.64 33.91
N THR A 147 -50.17 2.80 33.48
CA THR A 147 -49.03 2.01 33.97
C THR A 147 -48.42 2.66 35.21
N TYR A 148 -48.00 1.89 36.21
CA TYR A 148 -47.36 2.44 37.42
C TYR A 148 -46.06 3.19 37.10
N SER A 149 -45.29 2.66 36.14
CA SER A 149 -44.10 3.31 35.60
C SER A 149 -44.40 4.68 35.00
N TYR A 150 -45.57 4.87 34.36
CA TYR A 150 -45.97 6.16 33.79
C TYR A 150 -46.12 7.21 34.89
N ASN A 151 -46.90 6.93 35.92
CA ASN A 151 -47.11 7.84 37.05
C ASN A 151 -45.80 8.17 37.81
N PHE A 152 -44.90 7.20 37.93
CA PHE A 152 -43.62 7.40 38.60
C PHE A 152 -42.67 8.29 37.77
N PHE A 153 -42.53 8.00 36.48
CA PHE A 153 -41.61 8.73 35.61
C PHE A 153 -42.16 10.08 35.15
N SER A 154 -43.49 10.25 35.01
CA SER A 154 -44.11 11.54 34.73
C SER A 154 -43.88 12.53 35.87
N ALA A 155 -44.11 12.10 37.12
CA ALA A 155 -43.81 12.91 38.31
C ALA A 155 -42.32 13.24 38.43
N ALA A 156 -41.44 12.30 38.07
CA ALA A 156 -40.00 12.55 38.01
C ALA A 156 -39.63 13.57 36.92
N SER A 157 -40.29 13.53 35.76
CA SER A 157 -40.04 14.46 34.65
C SER A 157 -40.44 15.89 35.00
N GLU A 158 -41.59 16.06 35.68
CA GLU A 158 -42.07 17.36 36.20
C GLU A 158 -41.09 17.93 37.24
N TYR A 159 -40.61 17.08 38.16
CA TYR A 159 -39.60 17.47 39.13
C TYR A 159 -38.26 17.85 38.47
N MET A 160 -37.80 17.09 37.47
CA MET A 160 -36.57 17.41 36.71
C MET A 160 -36.70 18.72 35.92
N GLY A 161 -37.87 19.02 35.37
CA GLY A 161 -38.18 20.29 34.71
C GLY A 161 -38.07 21.50 35.66
N SER A 162 -38.32 21.30 36.97
CA SER A 162 -38.13 22.35 37.98
C SER A 162 -36.66 22.62 38.34
N ILE A 163 -35.76 21.66 38.11
CA ILE A 163 -34.34 21.71 38.53
C ILE A 163 -33.42 22.20 37.41
N ILE A 164 -33.70 21.86 36.15
CA ILE A 164 -32.85 22.20 35.01
C ILE A 164 -33.40 23.47 34.33
N PRO A 165 -32.70 24.62 34.37
CA PRO A 165 -33.18 25.84 33.72
C PRO A 165 -33.26 25.68 32.18
N GLU A 166 -34.19 26.41 31.56
CA GLU A 166 -34.59 26.36 30.12
C GLU A 166 -33.43 26.38 29.10
N LEU A 167 -32.22 26.84 29.47
CA LEU A 167 -31.06 26.89 28.57
C LEU A 167 -30.59 25.53 28.02
N ALA A 168 -30.87 24.42 28.71
CA ALA A 168 -30.53 23.08 28.21
C ALA A 168 -31.52 22.56 27.16
N TYR A 169 -32.77 23.04 27.21
CA TYR A 169 -33.81 22.68 26.26
C TYR A 169 -33.61 23.33 24.89
N ASP A 170 -32.88 24.44 24.77
CA ASP A 170 -32.73 25.11 23.47
C ASP A 170 -31.80 24.33 22.51
N ARG A 171 -30.78 23.63 23.02
CA ARG A 171 -29.89 22.79 22.18
C ARG A 171 -30.41 21.36 21.96
N ILE A 172 -31.10 20.79 22.95
CA ILE A 172 -31.70 19.44 22.85
C ILE A 172 -33.05 19.54 22.13
N GLY A 173 -33.79 20.63 22.35
CA GLY A 173 -35.03 20.97 21.68
C GLY A 173 -34.85 21.22 20.19
N VAL A 174 -33.68 21.62 19.69
CA VAL A 174 -33.38 21.61 18.24
C VAL A 174 -33.31 20.19 17.69
N VAL A 175 -32.75 19.22 18.42
CA VAL A 175 -32.78 17.80 18.02
C VAL A 175 -34.21 17.27 18.06
N ALA A 176 -34.98 17.67 19.08
CA ALA A 176 -36.38 17.31 19.19
C ALA A 176 -37.23 17.96 18.09
N LEU A 177 -37.05 19.25 17.77
CA LEU A 177 -37.73 19.96 16.67
C LEU A 177 -37.38 19.38 15.31
N VAL A 178 -36.13 18.99 15.07
CA VAL A 178 -35.72 18.29 13.84
C VAL A 178 -36.42 16.92 13.73
N VAL A 179 -36.64 16.24 14.86
CA VAL A 179 -37.38 14.96 14.91
C VAL A 179 -38.91 15.17 14.85
N TYR A 180 -39.44 16.26 15.43
CA TYR A 180 -40.88 16.56 15.52
C TYR A 180 -41.44 17.23 14.25
N ASN A 181 -40.62 17.95 13.46
CA ASN A 181 -41.04 18.64 12.24
C ASN A 181 -40.58 17.99 10.93
N THR A 182 -39.92 16.83 10.97
CA THR A 182 -39.67 16.07 9.75
C THR A 182 -40.74 15.00 9.57
N PRO A 183 -41.70 15.14 8.63
CA PRO A 183 -42.45 13.97 8.18
C PRO A 183 -41.43 12.93 7.71
N MET A 184 -41.81 11.67 7.75
CA MET A 184 -41.03 10.46 7.44
C MET A 184 -40.45 10.40 6.00
N GLY A 185 -39.98 11.52 5.42
CA GLY A 185 -39.24 11.64 4.17
C GLY A 185 -37.72 11.58 4.33
N PHE A 186 -37.16 11.64 5.55
CA PHE A 186 -35.71 11.63 5.75
C PHE A 186 -35.08 10.27 5.43
N LEU A 187 -35.79 9.15 5.61
CA LEU A 187 -35.33 7.83 5.15
C LEU A 187 -35.55 7.63 3.63
N ALA A 188 -36.52 8.31 3.02
CA ALA A 188 -36.75 8.26 1.57
C ALA A 188 -35.76 9.14 0.78
N GLY A 189 -35.25 10.23 1.38
CA GLY A 189 -34.26 11.13 0.76
C GLY A 189 -32.86 10.55 0.54
N PHE A 190 -32.53 9.42 1.18
CA PHE A 190 -31.20 8.78 1.06
C PHE A 190 -30.94 8.10 -0.30
N PHE A 191 -31.99 7.77 -1.05
CA PHE A 191 -31.91 6.98 -2.28
C PHE A 191 -32.41 7.69 -3.55
N VAL A 192 -32.79 8.97 -3.47
CA VAL A 192 -33.24 9.71 -4.66
C VAL A 192 -32.02 10.19 -5.46
N PRO A 193 -31.88 9.81 -6.74
CA PRO A 193 -30.75 10.24 -7.56
C PRO A 193 -30.80 11.74 -7.85
N ILE A 194 -29.61 12.33 -8.01
CA ILE A 194 -29.44 13.71 -8.44
C ILE A 194 -29.17 13.69 -9.94
N TYR A 195 -29.84 14.58 -10.67
CA TYR A 195 -29.67 14.79 -12.10
C TYR A 195 -29.10 16.17 -12.36
N GLU A 196 -28.12 16.22 -13.26
CA GLU A 196 -27.69 17.44 -13.93
C GLU A 196 -28.56 17.62 -15.17
N PHE A 197 -29.33 18.70 -15.21
CA PHE A 197 -30.22 19.04 -16.30
C PHE A 197 -29.75 20.34 -16.94
N ALA A 198 -29.04 20.23 -18.05
CA ALA A 198 -28.62 21.36 -18.86
C ALA A 198 -29.65 21.61 -19.96
N PHE A 199 -30.10 22.85 -20.13
CA PHE A 199 -30.99 23.22 -21.23
C PHE A 199 -30.54 24.52 -21.90
N ILE A 200 -30.92 24.64 -23.17
CA ILE A 200 -30.62 25.77 -24.02
C ILE A 200 -31.94 26.47 -24.33
N ALA A 201 -32.09 27.72 -23.91
CA ALA A 201 -33.25 28.54 -24.23
C ALA A 201 -33.02 29.40 -25.49
N GLN A 202 -34.11 29.80 -26.14
CA GLN A 202 -34.08 30.60 -27.37
C GLN A 202 -33.34 31.93 -27.21
N GLN A 203 -32.61 32.37 -28.25
CA GLN A 203 -31.83 33.63 -28.25
C GLN A 203 -32.67 34.91 -28.15
N GLY A 204 -33.98 34.84 -28.45
CA GLY A 204 -34.88 36.00 -28.42
C GLY A 204 -35.40 36.36 -27.04
N LEU A 205 -35.15 35.53 -26.03
CA LEU A 205 -35.64 35.72 -24.67
C LEU A 205 -34.84 36.82 -23.95
N THR A 206 -35.55 37.75 -23.35
CA THR A 206 -34.95 38.70 -22.41
C THR A 206 -34.54 38.00 -21.11
N GLN A 207 -33.65 38.62 -20.31
CA GLN A 207 -33.26 38.06 -19.00
C GLN A 207 -34.46 37.86 -18.07
N TYR A 208 -35.45 38.76 -18.13
CA TYR A 208 -36.68 38.66 -17.33
C TYR A 208 -37.53 37.45 -17.74
N GLU A 209 -37.70 37.23 -19.05
CA GLU A 209 -38.43 36.06 -19.56
C GLU A 209 -37.69 34.75 -19.27
N LEU A 210 -36.35 34.77 -19.30
CA LEU A 210 -35.53 33.62 -18.92
C LEU A 210 -35.71 33.24 -17.44
N GLU A 211 -35.75 34.24 -16.55
CA GLU A 211 -36.09 34.00 -15.15
C GLU A 211 -37.51 33.47 -14.99
N GLY A 212 -38.47 34.00 -15.76
CA GLY A 212 -39.84 33.50 -15.84
C GLY A 212 -39.91 32.02 -16.26
N LEU A 213 -39.15 31.63 -17.29
CA LEU A 213 -39.03 30.25 -17.74
C LEU A 213 -38.44 29.36 -16.64
N SER A 214 -37.37 29.82 -15.96
CA SER A 214 -36.73 29.06 -14.88
C SER A 214 -37.68 28.82 -13.69
N LYS A 215 -38.49 29.84 -13.33
CA LYS A 215 -39.54 29.75 -12.29
C LYS A 215 -40.70 28.85 -12.74
N GLY A 216 -41.08 28.88 -14.01
CA GLY A 216 -42.07 27.97 -14.57
C GLY A 216 -41.62 26.51 -14.47
N LEU A 217 -40.37 26.23 -14.85
CA LEU A 217 -39.77 24.90 -14.76
C LEU A 217 -39.63 24.42 -13.30
N SER A 218 -39.26 25.30 -12.36
CA SER A 218 -39.18 24.93 -10.95
C SER A 218 -40.57 24.62 -10.37
N ALA A 219 -41.60 25.39 -10.73
CA ALA A 219 -42.98 25.08 -10.36
C ALA A 219 -43.46 23.74 -10.95
N LEU A 220 -43.04 23.40 -12.16
CA LEU A 220 -43.32 22.08 -12.75
C LEU A 220 -42.64 20.94 -11.98
N LEU A 221 -41.42 21.14 -11.49
CA LEU A 221 -40.73 20.14 -10.66
C LEU A 221 -41.49 19.86 -9.37
N VAL A 222 -41.93 20.90 -8.66
CA VAL A 222 -42.70 20.77 -7.41
C VAL A 222 -44.01 20.01 -7.65
N LYS A 223 -44.72 20.28 -8.75
CA LYS A 223 -45.96 19.57 -9.11
C LYS A 223 -45.76 18.08 -9.40
N ILE A 224 -44.56 17.66 -9.81
CA ILE A 224 -44.23 16.27 -10.15
C ILE A 224 -43.62 15.53 -8.94
N GLY A 225 -43.39 16.24 -7.83
CA GLY A 225 -42.72 15.68 -6.64
C GLY A 225 -41.20 15.61 -6.77
N ALA A 226 -40.61 16.48 -7.59
CA ALA A 226 -39.17 16.66 -7.73
C ALA A 226 -38.71 17.97 -7.06
N GLU A 227 -37.49 17.97 -6.52
CA GLU A 227 -36.90 19.12 -5.82
C GLU A 227 -35.78 19.75 -6.65
N LEU A 228 -35.79 21.08 -6.76
CA LEU A 228 -34.70 21.85 -7.36
C LEU A 228 -33.63 22.14 -6.29
N VAL A 229 -32.44 21.58 -6.46
CA VAL A 229 -31.30 21.79 -5.55
C VAL A 229 -30.60 23.12 -5.85
N LYS A 230 -30.34 23.39 -7.13
CA LYS A 230 -29.59 24.57 -7.56
C LYS A 230 -29.90 24.93 -9.01
N TYR A 231 -29.92 26.22 -9.32
CA TYR A 231 -30.03 26.77 -10.67
C TYR A 231 -28.81 27.65 -10.96
N GLU A 232 -28.23 27.49 -12.15
CA GLU A 232 -27.12 28.31 -12.64
C GLU A 232 -27.39 28.78 -14.07
N TYR A 233 -27.16 30.07 -14.32
CA TYR A 233 -27.20 30.64 -15.65
C TYR A 233 -25.77 30.83 -16.17
N TRP A 234 -25.46 30.26 -17.34
CA TRP A 234 -24.11 30.26 -17.93
C TRP A 234 -23.91 31.32 -19.01
N GLY A 235 -24.96 32.02 -19.43
CA GLY A 235 -24.87 33.10 -20.42
C GLY A 235 -25.39 32.72 -21.80
N LEU A 236 -25.34 33.70 -22.71
CA LEU A 236 -25.62 33.53 -24.13
C LEU A 236 -24.34 33.05 -24.83
N LEU A 237 -24.39 31.88 -25.46
CA LEU A 237 -23.24 31.30 -26.18
C LEU A 237 -23.61 31.03 -27.64
N ASP A 238 -22.61 31.08 -28.51
CA ASP A 238 -22.73 30.82 -29.94
C ASP A 238 -22.64 29.30 -30.20
N PHE A 239 -23.51 28.79 -31.07
CA PHE A 239 -23.49 27.38 -31.46
C PHE A 239 -22.51 27.13 -32.60
N ALA A 240 -21.95 25.92 -32.65
CA ALA A 240 -21.13 25.48 -33.78
C ALA A 240 -21.93 25.32 -35.10
N TYR A 241 -23.25 25.10 -35.00
CA TYR A 241 -24.18 25.00 -36.11
C TYR A 241 -25.57 25.49 -35.67
N SER A 242 -26.40 25.90 -36.62
CA SER A 242 -27.74 26.42 -36.32
C SER A 242 -28.66 25.33 -35.74
N ILE A 243 -29.29 25.58 -34.60
CA ILE A 243 -30.26 24.69 -33.95
C ILE A 243 -31.62 25.39 -34.00
N ALA A 244 -32.61 24.77 -34.64
CA ALA A 244 -33.96 25.35 -34.82
C ALA A 244 -33.92 26.81 -35.33
N LYS A 245 -33.04 27.09 -36.31
CA LYS A 245 -32.79 28.42 -36.92
C LYS A 245 -32.12 29.46 -35.99
N ASN A 246 -31.74 29.09 -34.78
CA ASN A 246 -30.94 29.94 -33.89
C ASN A 246 -29.45 29.63 -34.00
N ASN A 247 -28.62 30.66 -33.97
CA ASN A 247 -27.15 30.55 -33.99
C ASN A 247 -26.54 30.81 -32.60
N LYS A 248 -27.33 31.36 -31.67
CA LYS A 248 -26.98 31.58 -30.27
C LYS A 248 -28.07 30.99 -29.38
N GLY A 249 -27.77 30.82 -28.10
CA GLY A 249 -28.79 30.47 -27.11
C GLY A 249 -28.30 30.63 -25.68
N HIS A 250 -29.25 30.74 -24.77
CA HIS A 250 -28.99 30.90 -23.34
C HIS A 250 -28.76 29.53 -22.72
N TYR A 251 -27.60 29.33 -22.11
CA TYR A 251 -27.27 28.08 -21.42
C TYR A 251 -27.65 28.17 -19.95
N CYS A 252 -28.45 27.21 -19.50
CA CYS A 252 -28.90 27.11 -18.12
C CYS A 252 -28.66 25.69 -17.60
N MET A 253 -28.29 25.58 -16.32
CA MET A 253 -28.07 24.32 -15.62
C MET A 253 -28.98 24.25 -14.39
N MET A 254 -29.65 23.12 -14.23
CA MET A 254 -30.47 22.79 -13.06
C MET A 254 -29.97 21.49 -12.43
N TYR A 255 -29.82 21.52 -11.11
CA TYR A 255 -29.54 20.34 -10.30
C TYR A 255 -30.85 19.87 -9.67
N ILE A 256 -31.32 18.70 -10.07
CA ILE A 256 -32.67 18.22 -9.73
C ILE A 256 -32.54 16.93 -8.93
N ARG A 257 -33.20 16.85 -7.78
CA ARG A 257 -33.36 15.61 -7.02
C ARG A 257 -34.75 15.06 -7.31
N ALA A 258 -34.80 13.93 -8.01
CA ALA A 258 -36.07 13.35 -8.47
C ALA A 258 -35.98 11.82 -8.57
N ASP A 259 -37.11 11.15 -8.40
CA ASP A 259 -37.23 9.74 -8.75
C ASP A 259 -37.15 9.57 -10.28
N PRO A 260 -36.63 8.45 -10.85
CA PRO A 260 -36.52 8.27 -12.29
C PRO A 260 -37.85 8.46 -13.04
N ALA A 261 -38.97 8.01 -12.48
CA ALA A 261 -40.30 8.19 -13.06
C ALA A 261 -40.71 9.67 -13.14
N ALA A 262 -40.51 10.42 -12.04
CA ALA A 262 -40.72 11.86 -11.98
C ALA A 262 -39.83 12.62 -13.00
N MET A 263 -38.58 12.18 -13.15
CA MET A 263 -37.63 12.79 -14.10
C MET A 263 -38.00 12.52 -15.56
N ASP A 264 -38.63 11.38 -15.86
CA ASP A 264 -39.14 11.07 -17.20
C ASP A 264 -40.36 11.95 -17.55
N GLU A 265 -41.28 12.16 -16.61
CA GLU A 265 -42.41 13.08 -16.79
C GLU A 265 -41.96 14.52 -16.98
N PHE A 266 -40.99 14.98 -16.18
CA PHE A 266 -40.42 16.31 -16.34
C PHE A 266 -39.80 16.47 -17.74
N ARG A 267 -38.98 15.50 -18.20
CA ARG A 267 -38.39 15.52 -19.54
C ARG A 267 -39.45 15.57 -20.65
N ARG A 268 -40.58 14.88 -20.50
CA ARG A 268 -41.69 14.96 -21.45
C ARG A 268 -42.30 16.36 -21.51
N ARG A 269 -42.53 17.00 -20.36
CA ARG A 269 -43.10 18.36 -20.31
C ARG A 269 -42.12 19.43 -20.83
N VAL A 270 -40.82 19.30 -20.57
CA VAL A 270 -39.83 20.24 -21.11
C VAL A 270 -39.70 20.12 -22.63
N ARG A 271 -39.85 18.93 -23.21
CA ARG A 271 -39.88 18.75 -24.68
C ARG A 271 -41.02 19.51 -25.36
N LEU A 272 -42.12 19.77 -24.64
CA LEU A 272 -43.28 20.48 -25.16
C LEU A 272 -43.13 22.00 -25.05
N ASN A 273 -42.11 22.48 -24.33
CA ASN A 273 -41.91 23.91 -24.14
C ASN A 273 -41.15 24.50 -25.34
N GLU A 274 -41.77 25.41 -26.07
CA GLU A 274 -41.20 26.02 -27.28
C GLU A 274 -39.96 26.86 -26.98
N ASP A 275 -39.86 27.41 -25.77
CA ASP A 275 -38.74 28.25 -25.34
C ASP A 275 -37.44 27.47 -25.14
N VAL A 276 -37.51 26.14 -25.04
CA VAL A 276 -36.36 25.26 -24.83
C VAL A 276 -35.97 24.57 -26.14
N LEU A 277 -34.81 24.96 -26.69
CA LEU A 277 -34.29 24.43 -27.94
C LEU A 277 -33.80 22.99 -27.81
N ARG A 278 -33.02 22.73 -26.76
CA ARG A 278 -32.40 21.42 -26.52
C ARG A 278 -32.09 21.29 -25.04
N PHE A 279 -32.13 20.06 -24.54
CA PHE A 279 -31.69 19.76 -23.19
C PHE A 279 -30.91 18.45 -23.13
N LEU A 280 -30.10 18.31 -22.10
CA LEU A 280 -29.37 17.13 -21.73
C LEU A 280 -29.63 16.86 -20.24
N CYS A 281 -30.06 15.64 -19.94
CA CYS A 281 -30.24 15.17 -18.57
C CYS A 281 -29.24 14.06 -18.31
N LEU A 282 -28.37 14.25 -17.32
CA LEU A 282 -27.40 13.27 -16.88
C LEU A 282 -27.70 12.88 -15.45
N LYS A 283 -27.80 11.58 -15.19
CA LYS A 283 -27.81 11.06 -13.84
C LYS A 283 -26.39 11.18 -13.29
N VAL A 284 -26.24 11.86 -12.15
CA VAL A 284 -24.94 11.95 -11.47
C VAL A 284 -24.72 10.64 -10.73
N ASP A 285 -23.91 9.76 -11.31
CA ASP A 285 -23.52 8.52 -10.62
C ASP A 285 -22.63 8.86 -9.41
N LYS A 286 -22.92 8.22 -8.28
CA LYS A 286 -22.12 8.29 -7.04
C LYS A 286 -20.74 7.63 -7.29
N GLY A 287 -19.85 8.30 -8.03
CA GLY A 287 -18.59 7.70 -8.45
C GLY A 287 -17.92 8.41 -9.61
N GLY A 288 -17.74 9.73 -9.53
CA GLY A 288 -16.74 10.40 -10.36
C GLY A 288 -15.37 9.80 -10.05
N ARG A 289 -14.85 8.96 -10.95
CA ARG A 289 -13.51 8.38 -10.91
C ARG A 289 -12.47 9.50 -10.77
N LYS A 290 -12.03 9.76 -9.53
CA LYS A 290 -10.88 10.62 -9.27
C LYS A 290 -9.60 9.84 -9.53
N ASP A 291 -9.14 9.87 -10.78
CA ASP A 291 -7.73 9.65 -11.07
C ASP A 291 -6.93 10.75 -10.35
N GLY A 292 -6.00 10.33 -9.51
CA GLY A 292 -5.43 11.15 -8.45
C GLY A 292 -4.53 12.30 -8.90
N GLY A 293 -4.54 13.37 -8.11
CA GLY A 293 -3.55 14.43 -8.12
C GLY A 293 -3.65 15.24 -6.84
N LYS A 294 -2.67 15.07 -5.94
CA LYS A 294 -2.44 15.95 -4.79
C LYS A 294 -2.03 17.34 -5.28
N GLY A 295 -2.64 18.37 -4.72
CA GLY A 295 -2.19 19.75 -4.81
C GLY A 295 -3.06 20.61 -3.90
N GLU A 296 -2.52 20.96 -2.73
CA GLU A 296 -3.03 22.04 -1.90
C GLU A 296 -2.90 23.37 -2.64
N SER A 297 -3.98 24.15 -2.71
CA SER A 297 -3.91 25.60 -2.70
C SER A 297 -5.28 26.19 -2.33
N SER A 298 -5.33 26.75 -1.12
CA SER A 298 -6.14 27.89 -0.66
C SER A 298 -7.34 28.36 -1.49
N GLY A 299 -8.50 28.38 -0.81
CA GLY A 299 -9.58 29.37 -0.89
C GLY A 299 -9.79 30.14 -2.20
N GLY A 300 -10.80 29.74 -2.95
CA GLY A 300 -11.38 30.53 -4.04
C GLY A 300 -12.50 29.74 -4.72
N ALA A 301 -13.66 30.35 -4.89
CA ALA A 301 -14.83 29.76 -5.53
C ALA A 301 -14.46 29.07 -6.86
N HIS A 302 -14.66 27.75 -6.95
CA HIS A 302 -14.33 27.00 -8.15
C HIS A 302 -15.32 27.32 -9.27
N SER A 303 -14.86 28.02 -10.31
CA SER A 303 -15.59 28.16 -11.58
C SER A 303 -15.54 26.84 -12.39
N PRO A 304 -16.53 26.54 -13.25
CA PRO A 304 -16.63 25.25 -13.96
C PRO A 304 -15.61 25.04 -15.08
N LEU A 305 -14.78 26.03 -15.42
CA LEU A 305 -13.88 25.99 -16.58
C LEU A 305 -12.55 25.25 -16.35
N VAL A 306 -12.39 24.53 -15.24
CA VAL A 306 -11.20 23.72 -14.94
C VAL A 306 -11.05 22.50 -15.88
N TYR A 307 -12.10 22.13 -16.62
CA TYR A 307 -12.08 20.95 -17.50
C TYR A 307 -11.16 21.04 -18.73
N LEU A 308 -10.62 22.22 -19.08
CA LEU A 308 -9.82 22.42 -20.29
C LEU A 308 -8.29 22.41 -20.10
N LYS A 309 -7.76 22.10 -18.92
CA LYS A 309 -6.32 21.86 -18.72
C LYS A 309 -6.06 20.46 -18.19
N ARG A 310 -6.01 19.47 -19.08
CA ARG A 310 -5.38 18.18 -18.75
C ARG A 310 -3.92 18.23 -19.18
N PRO A 311 -2.95 18.19 -18.24
CA PRO A 311 -1.56 17.91 -18.61
C PRO A 311 -1.51 16.51 -19.24
N TYR A 312 -0.74 16.36 -20.31
CA TYR A 312 -0.52 15.10 -21.02
C TYR A 312 -0.39 13.92 -20.05
N PHE A 313 -1.36 12.99 -20.09
CA PHE A 313 -1.28 11.75 -19.32
C PHE A 313 -0.14 10.90 -19.91
N ARG A 314 1.02 10.86 -19.24
CA ARG A 314 2.03 9.86 -19.55
C ARG A 314 1.42 8.49 -19.29
N LYS A 315 1.27 7.66 -20.33
CA LYS A 315 0.93 6.24 -20.15
C LYS A 315 1.91 5.65 -19.12
N SER A 316 1.41 5.14 -18.00
CA SER A 316 2.26 4.48 -17.02
C SER A 316 2.85 3.23 -17.67
N ARG A 317 4.16 3.04 -17.53
CA ARG A 317 4.79 1.79 -17.98
C ARG A 317 4.18 0.65 -17.17
N SER A 318 3.72 -0.40 -17.84
CA SER A 318 3.18 -1.58 -17.17
C SER A 318 4.27 -2.21 -16.31
N CYS A 319 3.98 -2.37 -15.02
CA CYS A 319 4.90 -2.98 -14.06
C CYS A 319 5.26 -4.40 -14.54
N PRO A 320 6.55 -4.75 -14.66
CA PRO A 320 6.97 -6.09 -15.10
C PRO A 320 6.38 -7.22 -14.24
N LEU A 321 6.30 -7.01 -12.92
CA LEU A 321 5.73 -7.96 -11.96
C LEU A 321 4.18 -7.97 -11.89
N ALA A 322 3.50 -7.22 -12.75
CA ALA A 322 2.04 -7.23 -12.86
C ALA A 322 1.55 -8.10 -14.02
N GLN A 323 2.42 -8.42 -14.99
CA GLN A 323 2.11 -9.29 -16.12
C GLN A 323 2.25 -10.78 -15.78
N CYS A 324 2.93 -11.12 -14.68
CA CYS A 324 3.02 -12.47 -14.12
C CYS A 324 2.32 -12.52 -12.75
N PRO A 325 1.00 -12.74 -12.70
CA PRO A 325 0.27 -12.86 -11.43
C PRO A 325 0.63 -14.10 -10.62
N ASP A 326 1.20 -15.14 -11.25
CA ASP A 326 1.46 -16.45 -10.64
C ASP A 326 2.85 -16.60 -9.98
N GLU A 327 3.76 -15.63 -10.17
CA GLU A 327 5.07 -15.63 -9.48
C GLU A 327 5.03 -14.75 -8.23
N ASP A 328 4.81 -15.39 -7.08
CA ASP A 328 4.93 -14.71 -5.79
C ASP A 328 6.39 -14.32 -5.51
N VAL A 329 6.58 -13.07 -5.08
CA VAL A 329 7.91 -12.50 -4.78
C VAL A 329 8.40 -13.07 -3.46
N ASP A 330 9.06 -14.23 -3.53
CA ASP A 330 9.62 -14.93 -2.37
C ASP A 330 11.14 -14.76 -2.26
N TYR A 331 11.67 -14.83 -1.03
CA TYR A 331 13.10 -14.69 -0.74
C TYR A 331 13.93 -15.88 -1.23
N LYS A 332 13.28 -17.03 -1.48
CA LYS A 332 13.91 -18.24 -2.00
C LYS A 332 14.23 -18.14 -3.49
N ASN A 333 13.50 -17.31 -4.25
CA ASN A 333 13.68 -17.20 -5.69
C ASN A 333 14.81 -16.21 -6.05
N ARG A 334 16.06 -16.67 -5.92
CA ARG A 334 17.27 -15.86 -6.16
C ARG A 334 17.36 -15.35 -7.61
N ALA A 335 16.83 -16.11 -8.58
CA ALA A 335 16.83 -15.75 -10.00
C ALA A 335 15.89 -14.58 -10.34
N LEU A 336 14.78 -14.46 -9.60
CA LEU A 336 13.88 -13.31 -9.72
C LEU A 336 14.46 -12.08 -9.02
N LEU A 337 15.03 -12.26 -7.82
CA LEU A 337 15.60 -11.14 -7.05
C LEU A 337 16.84 -10.53 -7.69
N SER A 338 17.70 -11.32 -8.35
CA SER A 338 18.90 -10.81 -9.02
C SER A 338 18.58 -9.79 -10.13
N LYS A 339 17.40 -9.87 -10.76
CA LYS A 339 16.95 -8.90 -11.78
C LYS A 339 16.63 -7.50 -11.20
N PHE A 340 16.39 -7.41 -9.90
CA PHE A 340 15.95 -6.17 -9.22
C PHE A 340 16.96 -5.65 -8.20
N VAL A 341 18.16 -6.22 -8.17
CA VAL A 341 19.24 -5.90 -7.24
C VAL A 341 20.53 -5.71 -8.05
N SER A 342 21.35 -4.72 -7.69
CA SER A 342 22.67 -4.52 -8.30
C SER A 342 23.63 -5.64 -7.89
N GLU A 343 24.77 -5.77 -8.58
CA GLU A 343 25.84 -6.72 -8.23
C GLU A 343 26.28 -6.57 -6.76
N TYR A 344 26.35 -5.33 -6.25
CA TYR A 344 26.64 -5.01 -4.85
C TYR A 344 25.50 -5.28 -3.84
N GLY A 345 24.41 -5.93 -4.26
CA GLY A 345 23.29 -6.24 -3.37
C GLY A 345 22.42 -5.04 -2.99
N ARG A 346 22.47 -3.93 -3.75
CA ARG A 346 21.58 -2.75 -3.52
C ARG A 346 20.33 -2.87 -4.36
N ILE A 347 19.16 -2.60 -3.79
CA ILE A 347 17.88 -2.66 -4.51
C ILE A 347 17.83 -1.55 -5.56
N LEU A 348 17.51 -1.89 -6.81
CA LEU A 348 17.39 -0.92 -7.90
C LEU A 348 16.17 0.01 -7.69
N PRO A 349 16.31 1.33 -7.91
CA PRO A 349 15.19 2.28 -7.84
C PRO A 349 14.04 1.94 -8.80
N SER A 350 12.81 2.34 -8.46
CA SER A 350 11.61 2.07 -9.29
C SER A 350 11.68 2.78 -10.64
N ARG A 351 12.40 3.89 -10.73
CA ARG A 351 12.68 4.58 -12.00
C ARG A 351 13.38 3.66 -13.01
N ILE A 352 14.22 2.74 -12.54
CA ILE A 352 14.99 1.81 -13.39
C ILE A 352 14.16 0.55 -13.66
N THR A 353 13.60 -0.04 -12.61
CA THR A 353 12.89 -1.33 -12.70
C THR A 353 11.45 -1.22 -13.18
N SER A 354 10.89 -0.01 -13.20
CA SER A 354 9.47 0.26 -13.50
C SER A 354 8.48 -0.51 -12.62
N VAL A 355 8.91 -0.96 -11.44
CA VAL A 355 8.08 -1.74 -10.51
C VAL A 355 7.16 -0.81 -9.69
N SER A 356 5.91 -1.23 -9.49
CA SER A 356 4.96 -0.51 -8.64
C SER A 356 5.43 -0.41 -7.19
N SER A 357 5.08 0.67 -6.48
CA SER A 357 5.51 0.89 -5.09
C SER A 357 5.13 -0.26 -4.14
N ARG A 358 3.99 -0.93 -4.39
CA ARG A 358 3.54 -2.09 -3.60
C ARG A 358 4.46 -3.29 -3.81
N LYS A 359 4.75 -3.66 -5.06
CA LYS A 359 5.64 -4.79 -5.40
C LYS A 359 7.10 -4.47 -5.04
N GLN A 360 7.52 -3.21 -5.11
CA GLN A 360 8.86 -2.79 -4.68
C GLN A 360 9.08 -2.97 -3.16
N LYS A 361 8.04 -2.74 -2.34
CA LYS A 361 8.09 -3.06 -0.89
C LYS A 361 8.20 -4.57 -0.64
N LEU A 362 7.53 -5.40 -1.44
CA LEU A 362 7.62 -6.86 -1.35
C LEU A 362 9.03 -7.35 -1.74
N LEU A 363 9.58 -6.86 -2.84
CA LEU A 363 10.98 -7.12 -3.24
C LEU A 363 11.94 -6.70 -2.13
N ALA A 364 11.78 -5.50 -1.55
CA ALA A 364 12.65 -5.06 -0.47
C ALA A 364 12.59 -5.96 0.77
N ARG A 365 11.42 -6.51 1.10
CA ARG A 365 11.27 -7.50 2.18
C ARG A 365 11.94 -8.82 1.83
N ALA A 366 11.74 -9.32 0.61
CA ALA A 366 12.33 -10.57 0.15
C ALA A 366 13.87 -10.48 0.10
N VAL A 367 14.44 -9.40 -0.45
CA VAL A 367 15.88 -9.14 -0.52
C VAL A 367 16.50 -9.02 0.89
N LYS A 368 15.84 -8.30 1.81
CA LYS A 368 16.31 -8.20 3.21
C LYS A 368 16.25 -9.54 3.95
N ARG A 369 15.30 -10.42 3.61
CA ARG A 369 15.23 -11.78 4.16
C ARG A 369 16.33 -12.68 3.58
N ALA A 370 16.59 -12.58 2.27
CA ALA A 370 17.62 -13.35 1.58
C ALA A 370 19.04 -12.92 1.99
N SER A 371 19.24 -11.63 2.26
CA SER A 371 20.54 -11.06 2.65
C SER A 371 20.53 -10.68 4.13
N VAL A 372 20.73 -11.65 5.03
CA VAL A 372 21.09 -11.32 6.42
C VAL A 372 22.57 -10.90 6.42
N ARG A 373 22.82 -9.62 6.15
CA ARG A 373 24.18 -9.07 6.08
C ARG A 373 24.94 -9.31 7.40
N GLY A 374 26.14 -9.87 7.30
CA GLY A 374 27.13 -9.89 8.38
C GLY A 374 27.16 -11.14 9.28
N LEU A 375 26.46 -12.23 8.93
CA LEU A 375 26.39 -13.46 9.76
C LEU A 375 27.08 -14.69 9.16
N GLY A 376 27.90 -14.55 8.10
CA GLY A 376 28.61 -15.67 7.48
C GLY A 376 27.75 -16.50 6.51
N LYS A 377 28.26 -17.65 6.08
CA LYS A 377 27.56 -18.58 5.18
C LYS A 377 26.51 -19.39 5.96
N ALA A 378 25.53 -19.93 5.24
CA ALA A 378 24.54 -20.82 5.85
C ALA A 378 25.23 -22.08 6.38
N GLY A 379 25.08 -22.35 7.68
CA GLY A 379 25.74 -23.49 8.35
C GLY A 379 26.92 -23.11 9.23
N GLU A 380 27.25 -21.83 9.38
CA GLU A 380 28.30 -21.37 10.29
C GLU A 380 27.74 -20.96 11.66
N ILE A 381 28.55 -21.16 12.71
CA ILE A 381 28.23 -20.73 14.08
C ILE A 381 28.60 -19.24 14.23
N ALA A 382 27.60 -18.37 14.38
CA ALA A 382 27.81 -16.93 14.52
C ALA A 382 27.45 -16.40 15.92
N LYS A 383 28.35 -15.64 16.54
CA LYS A 383 28.12 -14.98 17.84
C LYS A 383 27.38 -13.65 17.63
N VAL A 384 26.17 -13.54 18.16
CA VAL A 384 25.30 -12.35 18.00
C VAL A 384 24.83 -11.77 19.34
N ARG A 385 24.48 -10.47 19.34
CA ARG A 385 23.88 -9.81 20.52
C ARG A 385 22.53 -10.44 20.89
N PRO A 386 22.16 -10.57 22.17
CA PRO A 386 20.94 -11.26 22.61
C PRO A 386 19.63 -10.73 22.00
N GLY A 387 19.53 -9.41 21.79
CA GLY A 387 18.37 -8.81 21.12
C GLY A 387 18.23 -9.25 19.65
N TYR A 388 19.36 -9.38 18.95
CA TYR A 388 19.39 -9.82 17.57
C TYR A 388 19.16 -11.33 17.44
N ALA A 389 19.69 -12.13 18.39
CA ALA A 389 19.41 -13.56 18.48
C ALA A 389 17.91 -13.85 18.59
N ARG A 390 17.17 -13.08 19.40
CA ARG A 390 15.71 -13.21 19.52
C ARG A 390 14.98 -12.98 18.20
N TYR A 391 15.40 -11.98 17.44
CA TYR A 391 14.85 -11.71 16.11
C TYR A 391 15.10 -12.88 15.14
N LEU A 392 16.31 -13.43 15.12
CA LEU A 392 16.68 -14.54 14.23
C LEU A 392 15.97 -15.85 14.58
N LEU A 393 15.80 -16.13 15.88
CA LEU A 393 15.08 -17.32 16.37
C LEU A 393 13.58 -17.23 16.06
N ALA A 394 12.97 -16.06 16.25
CA ALA A 394 11.55 -15.85 15.96
C ALA A 394 11.22 -15.99 14.46
N ASP A 395 12.12 -15.52 13.59
CA ASP A 395 11.98 -15.63 12.14
C ASP A 395 12.40 -17.02 11.59
N GLY A 396 12.87 -17.94 12.44
CA GLY A 396 13.34 -19.27 12.02
C GLY A 396 14.63 -19.27 11.18
N LYS A 397 15.43 -18.21 11.26
CA LYS A 397 16.66 -18.02 10.48
C LYS A 397 17.90 -18.60 11.14
N ALA A 398 17.85 -18.84 12.44
CA ALA A 398 18.93 -19.41 13.22
C ALA A 398 18.39 -20.44 14.21
N VAL A 399 19.24 -21.36 14.62
CA VAL A 399 18.98 -22.31 15.70
C VAL A 399 19.93 -21.99 16.85
N ARG A 400 19.51 -22.22 18.09
CA ARG A 400 20.41 -22.05 19.24
C ARG A 400 21.56 -23.04 19.14
N ALA A 401 22.78 -22.56 19.36
CA ALA A 401 23.98 -23.39 19.46
C ALA A 401 23.99 -24.18 20.79
N THR A 402 23.16 -25.22 20.87
CA THR A 402 23.22 -26.25 21.92
C THR A 402 24.12 -27.38 21.44
N LYS A 403 24.65 -28.20 22.37
CA LYS A 403 25.51 -29.35 22.03
C LYS A 403 24.86 -30.27 20.98
N ASP A 404 23.57 -30.58 21.14
CA ASP A 404 22.82 -31.42 20.19
C ASP A 404 22.72 -30.80 18.79
N ASN A 405 22.48 -29.49 18.70
CA ASN A 405 22.36 -28.80 17.42
C ASN A 405 23.71 -28.64 16.72
N ILE A 406 24.80 -28.54 17.49
CA ILE A 406 26.17 -28.53 16.95
C ILE A 406 26.50 -29.90 16.36
N ALA A 407 26.23 -30.99 17.09
CA ALA A 407 26.44 -32.35 16.58
C ALA A 407 25.61 -32.63 15.31
N LEU A 408 24.36 -32.17 15.27
CA LEU A 408 23.50 -32.27 14.09
C LEU A 408 24.01 -31.45 12.90
N LEU A 409 24.62 -30.28 13.16
CA LEU A 409 25.26 -29.47 12.12
C LEU A 409 26.49 -30.17 11.56
N GLU A 410 27.36 -30.71 12.42
CA GLU A 410 28.56 -31.45 12.02
C GLU A 410 28.22 -32.66 11.14
N GLN A 411 27.21 -33.45 11.54
CA GLN A 411 26.70 -34.56 10.72
C GLN A 411 26.20 -34.11 9.35
N ARG A 412 25.56 -32.93 9.26
CA ARG A 412 25.11 -32.40 7.98
C ARG A 412 26.27 -31.92 7.13
N LEU A 413 27.26 -31.28 7.74
CA LEU A 413 28.45 -30.82 7.04
C LEU A 413 29.22 -32.00 6.45
N SER A 414 29.42 -33.08 7.20
CA SER A 414 30.12 -34.27 6.70
C SER A 414 29.40 -34.87 5.48
N LEU A 415 28.07 -34.97 5.52
CA LEU A 415 27.28 -35.45 4.38
C LEU A 415 27.42 -34.55 3.15
N ILE A 416 27.41 -33.23 3.34
CA ILE A 416 27.57 -32.26 2.25
C ILE A 416 28.99 -32.34 1.67
N GLU A 417 30.02 -32.47 2.51
CA GLU A 417 31.40 -32.63 2.08
C GLU A 417 31.61 -33.93 1.29
N GLU A 418 31.03 -35.03 1.76
CA GLU A 418 31.06 -36.30 1.04
C GLU A 418 30.37 -36.20 -0.32
N GLU A 419 29.21 -35.58 -0.41
CA GLU A 419 28.52 -35.34 -1.68
C GLU A 419 29.31 -34.42 -2.61
N ASN A 420 29.93 -33.38 -2.06
CA ASN A 420 30.73 -32.44 -2.83
C ASN A 420 31.99 -33.13 -3.39
N ASN A 421 32.67 -33.92 -2.56
CA ASN A 421 33.83 -34.70 -2.97
C ASN A 421 33.47 -35.75 -4.02
N LYS A 422 32.29 -36.39 -3.93
CA LYS A 422 31.80 -37.30 -4.99
C LYS A 422 31.61 -36.56 -6.31
N LYS A 423 30.95 -35.39 -6.30
CA LYS A 423 30.74 -34.57 -7.51
C LYS A 423 32.04 -34.05 -8.10
N LEU A 424 33.00 -33.66 -7.25
CA LEU A 424 34.32 -33.24 -7.67
C LEU A 424 35.06 -34.40 -8.34
N ALA A 425 35.04 -35.60 -7.75
CA ALA A 425 35.65 -36.80 -8.34
C ALA A 425 35.01 -37.20 -9.69
N GLU A 426 33.68 -37.11 -9.80
CA GLU A 426 32.95 -37.31 -11.07
C GLU A 426 33.38 -36.25 -12.11
N ALA A 427 33.44 -34.98 -11.72
CA ALA A 427 33.87 -33.88 -12.59
C ALA A 427 35.33 -34.01 -13.03
N GLU A 428 36.23 -34.47 -12.17
CA GLU A 428 37.63 -34.76 -12.53
C GLU A 428 37.74 -35.88 -13.56
N GLY A 429 36.90 -36.92 -13.44
CA GLY A 429 36.82 -37.99 -14.44
C GLY A 429 36.40 -37.47 -15.81
N VAL A 430 35.39 -36.59 -15.83
CA VAL A 430 34.92 -35.91 -17.05
C VAL A 430 36.00 -34.97 -17.59
N ALA A 431 36.68 -34.20 -16.76
CA ALA A 431 37.75 -33.28 -17.15
C ALA A 431 38.92 -34.00 -17.83
N LYS A 432 39.34 -35.17 -17.30
CA LYS A 432 40.40 -36.00 -17.90
C LYS A 432 40.01 -36.51 -19.30
N SER A 433 38.74 -36.86 -19.48
CA SER A 433 38.23 -37.33 -20.77
C SER A 433 38.21 -36.17 -21.79
N LEU A 434 37.68 -35.02 -21.38
CA LEU A 434 37.58 -33.82 -22.20
C LEU A 434 38.95 -33.27 -22.63
N GLY A 435 39.94 -33.24 -21.73
CA GLY A 435 41.26 -32.67 -22.03
C GLY A 435 42.03 -33.42 -23.14
N SER A 436 41.69 -34.69 -23.40
CA SER A 436 42.29 -35.49 -24.49
C SER A 436 41.57 -35.33 -25.83
N GLU A 437 40.38 -34.74 -25.83
CA GLU A 437 39.50 -34.67 -26.98
C GLU A 437 39.76 -33.39 -27.80
N ARG A 438 39.88 -33.55 -29.12
CA ARG A 438 40.07 -32.41 -30.03
C ARG A 438 38.73 -31.99 -30.60
N LEU A 439 38.24 -30.83 -30.19
CA LEU A 439 36.99 -30.28 -30.69
C LEU A 439 37.23 -29.61 -32.05
N ILE A 440 36.45 -29.99 -33.06
CA ILE A 440 36.56 -29.43 -34.41
C ILE A 440 35.20 -28.89 -34.83
N ILE A 441 35.14 -27.61 -35.16
CA ILE A 441 33.92 -26.96 -35.69
C ILE A 441 34.16 -26.58 -37.15
N VAL A 442 33.29 -27.08 -38.03
CA VAL A 442 33.29 -26.74 -39.45
C VAL A 442 32.35 -25.57 -39.71
N ARG A 443 32.89 -24.47 -40.27
CA ARG A 443 32.12 -23.29 -40.68
C ARG A 443 32.71 -22.67 -41.93
N GLN A 444 31.85 -22.22 -42.83
CA GLN A 444 32.26 -21.52 -44.04
C GLN A 444 33.03 -20.23 -43.69
N SER A 445 34.19 -20.06 -44.32
CA SER A 445 35.02 -18.86 -44.24
C SER A 445 35.39 -18.31 -45.63
N SER A 446 35.67 -17.01 -45.67
CA SER A 446 36.30 -16.33 -46.80
C SER A 446 37.75 -16.79 -46.98
N ASP A 447 38.33 -16.53 -48.15
CA ASP A 447 39.74 -16.87 -48.43
C ASP A 447 40.73 -16.17 -47.46
N ASP A 448 40.37 -15.01 -46.91
CA ASP A 448 41.12 -14.30 -45.85
C ASP A 448 41.04 -14.92 -44.45
N GLY A 449 40.37 -16.07 -44.30
CA GLY A 449 40.19 -16.77 -43.02
C GLY A 449 39.17 -16.12 -42.07
N LYS A 450 38.36 -15.17 -42.54
CA LYS A 450 37.21 -14.62 -41.78
C LYS A 450 35.99 -15.54 -41.94
N LEU A 451 35.34 -15.88 -40.84
CA LEU A 451 34.14 -16.71 -40.82
C LEU A 451 32.90 -15.90 -41.23
N PHE A 452 32.02 -16.50 -42.04
CA PHE A 452 30.73 -15.90 -42.39
C PHE A 452 29.75 -15.88 -41.21
N GLY A 453 29.96 -16.72 -40.19
CA GLY A 453 29.21 -16.74 -38.94
C GLY A 453 30.15 -16.91 -37.74
N SER A 454 29.91 -16.14 -36.68
CA SER A 454 30.70 -16.24 -35.44
C SER A 454 30.43 -17.57 -34.72
N VAL A 455 31.46 -18.23 -34.22
CA VAL A 455 31.30 -19.37 -33.31
C VAL A 455 31.02 -18.82 -31.91
N THR A 456 29.88 -19.22 -31.37
CA THR A 456 29.38 -18.74 -30.07
C THR A 456 29.46 -19.83 -29.01
N VAL A 457 29.33 -19.44 -27.74
CA VAL A 457 29.31 -20.34 -26.58
C VAL A 457 28.25 -21.46 -26.73
N ARG A 458 27.13 -21.16 -27.41
CA ARG A 458 26.08 -22.15 -27.68
C ARG A 458 26.52 -23.23 -28.66
N ASP A 459 27.35 -22.90 -29.65
CA ASP A 459 27.81 -23.87 -30.65
C ASP A 459 28.79 -24.87 -30.00
N VAL A 460 29.65 -24.38 -29.10
CA VAL A 460 30.58 -25.22 -28.33
C VAL A 460 29.84 -26.12 -27.35
N SER A 461 28.86 -25.60 -26.61
CA SER A 461 28.03 -26.40 -25.70
C SER A 461 27.25 -27.49 -26.44
N LYS A 462 26.68 -27.19 -27.62
CA LYS A 462 26.00 -28.21 -28.45
C LYS A 462 26.95 -29.32 -28.89
N LEU A 463 28.15 -28.96 -29.36
CA LEU A 463 29.14 -29.93 -29.80
C LEU A 463 29.56 -30.86 -28.65
N LEU A 464 29.73 -30.33 -27.44
CA LEU A 464 30.01 -31.14 -26.26
C LEU A 464 28.83 -32.07 -25.89
N CYS A 465 27.58 -31.60 -26.04
CA CYS A 465 26.41 -32.46 -25.87
C CYS A 465 26.31 -33.57 -26.93
N ASP A 466 26.65 -33.29 -28.18
CA ASP A 466 26.66 -34.28 -29.26
C ASP A 466 27.71 -35.39 -29.01
N LEU A 467 28.81 -35.07 -28.31
CA LEU A 467 29.83 -36.02 -27.85
C LEU A 467 29.41 -36.79 -26.58
N GLY A 468 28.28 -36.45 -25.97
CA GLY A 468 27.73 -37.14 -24.79
C GLY A 468 28.03 -36.48 -23.44
N TYR A 469 28.54 -35.24 -23.43
CA TYR A 469 28.78 -34.49 -22.20
C TYR A 469 27.64 -33.49 -21.91
N ASP A 470 27.04 -33.57 -20.72
CA ASP A 470 25.97 -32.64 -20.31
C ASP A 470 26.53 -31.28 -19.84
N VAL A 471 27.00 -30.46 -20.81
CA VAL A 471 27.58 -29.15 -20.55
C VAL A 471 26.65 -28.04 -21.01
N GLN A 472 26.20 -27.21 -20.07
CA GLN A 472 25.33 -26.08 -20.38
C GLN A 472 26.13 -24.87 -20.90
N PRO A 473 25.54 -23.97 -21.70
CA PRO A 473 26.24 -22.80 -22.24
C PRO A 473 26.85 -21.87 -21.18
N ARG A 474 26.33 -21.89 -19.94
CA ARG A 474 26.86 -21.09 -18.82
C ARG A 474 28.20 -21.60 -18.27
N CYS A 475 28.51 -22.87 -18.50
CA CYS A 475 29.72 -23.52 -18.03
C CYS A 475 30.91 -23.24 -18.97
N VAL A 476 30.66 -22.72 -20.17
CA VAL A 476 31.69 -22.49 -21.18
C VAL A 476 32.03 -21.00 -21.21
N SER A 477 33.31 -20.67 -21.03
CA SER A 477 33.81 -19.31 -21.09
C SER A 477 35.00 -19.20 -22.05
N PHE A 478 34.87 -18.29 -23.01
CA PHE A 478 35.95 -17.78 -23.84
C PHE A 478 35.62 -16.32 -24.15
N GLY A 479 36.63 -15.46 -24.24
CA GLY A 479 36.47 -14.00 -24.24
C GLY A 479 35.54 -13.47 -25.33
N GLU A 480 36.05 -13.24 -26.53
CA GLU A 480 35.24 -12.78 -27.66
C GLU A 480 34.74 -13.94 -28.54
N ALA A 481 33.61 -13.73 -29.21
CA ALA A 481 33.12 -14.68 -30.20
C ALA A 481 34.14 -14.88 -31.33
N ILE A 482 34.40 -16.15 -31.67
CA ILE A 482 35.45 -16.50 -32.64
C ILE A 482 34.97 -16.19 -34.06
N LYS A 483 35.71 -15.33 -34.76
CA LYS A 483 35.38 -14.82 -36.10
C LYS A 483 36.41 -15.19 -37.18
N ARG A 484 37.50 -15.88 -36.81
CA ARG A 484 38.52 -16.35 -37.75
C ARG A 484 38.75 -17.85 -37.57
N THR A 485 39.21 -18.49 -38.63
CA THR A 485 39.68 -19.88 -38.58
C THR A 485 41.00 -19.95 -37.82
N GLY A 486 41.20 -20.99 -37.01
CA GLY A 486 42.37 -21.11 -36.15
C GLY A 486 42.12 -22.00 -34.94
N GLU A 487 43.11 -22.07 -34.06
CA GLU A 487 43.06 -22.79 -32.79
C GLU A 487 42.76 -21.83 -31.66
N TYR A 488 41.84 -22.22 -30.77
CA TYR A 488 41.38 -21.41 -29.65
C TYR A 488 41.32 -22.23 -28.37
N GLU A 489 41.72 -21.64 -27.26
CA GLU A 489 41.58 -22.23 -25.92
C GLU A 489 40.25 -21.82 -25.29
N ILE A 490 39.54 -22.80 -24.73
CA ILE A 490 38.22 -22.62 -24.14
C ILE A 490 38.23 -23.19 -22.73
N ASN A 491 37.66 -22.42 -21.79
CA ASN A 491 37.52 -22.85 -20.41
C ASN A 491 36.12 -23.43 -20.18
N VAL A 492 36.05 -24.59 -19.54
CA VAL A 492 34.79 -25.25 -19.16
C VAL A 492 34.77 -25.48 -17.66
N GLU A 493 33.88 -24.79 -16.98
CA GLU A 493 33.62 -24.91 -15.55
C GLU A 493 32.69 -26.11 -15.31
N LEU A 494 33.26 -27.23 -14.86
CA LEU A 494 32.50 -28.45 -14.55
C LEU A 494 31.99 -28.45 -13.10
N HIS A 495 32.79 -27.91 -12.19
CA HIS A 495 32.48 -27.78 -10.78
C HIS A 495 32.99 -26.44 -10.24
N ALA A 496 32.50 -25.99 -9.08
CA ALA A 496 32.88 -24.71 -8.47
C ALA A 496 34.40 -24.56 -8.24
N ASP A 497 35.09 -25.69 -8.04
CA ASP A 497 36.53 -25.75 -7.74
C ASP A 497 37.35 -26.32 -8.92
N LEU A 498 36.72 -26.68 -10.05
CA LEU A 498 37.38 -27.34 -11.17
C LEU A 498 37.00 -26.72 -12.52
N VAL A 499 38.01 -26.14 -13.19
CA VAL A 499 37.92 -25.58 -14.54
C VAL A 499 38.81 -26.40 -15.48
N ALA A 500 38.24 -26.94 -16.55
CA ALA A 500 38.95 -27.69 -17.57
C ALA A 500 39.26 -26.80 -18.78
N THR A 501 40.49 -26.88 -19.32
CA THR A 501 40.92 -26.15 -20.52
C THR A 501 40.86 -27.07 -21.74
N LEU A 502 40.26 -26.61 -22.83
CA LEU A 502 40.05 -27.38 -24.06
C LEU A 502 40.55 -26.62 -25.29
N ARG A 503 41.03 -27.36 -26.29
CA ARG A 503 41.47 -26.81 -27.58
C ARG A 503 40.39 -27.00 -28.63
N LEU A 504 39.92 -25.89 -29.20
CA LEU A 504 38.96 -25.86 -30.29
C LEU A 504 39.66 -25.48 -31.60
N HIS A 505 39.52 -26.32 -32.62
CA HIS A 505 39.96 -26.02 -33.99
C HIS A 505 38.75 -25.59 -34.84
N VAL A 506 38.83 -24.40 -35.44
CA VAL A 506 37.80 -23.91 -36.36
C VAL A 506 38.30 -24.00 -37.79
N VAL A 507 37.59 -24.78 -38.60
CA VAL A 507 38.04 -25.24 -39.93
C VAL A 507 37.01 -24.91 -41.01
N ARG A 508 37.47 -24.69 -42.25
CA ARG A 508 36.62 -24.24 -43.38
C ARG A 508 35.71 -25.34 -43.92
N ASN A 509 36.29 -26.52 -44.20
CA ASN A 509 35.62 -27.65 -44.87
C ASN A 509 35.86 -28.98 -44.15
N GLU A 510 34.97 -29.96 -44.37
CA GLU A 510 35.05 -31.31 -43.78
C GLU A 510 36.36 -32.04 -44.15
N SER A 511 36.86 -31.84 -45.38
CA SER A 511 38.14 -32.39 -45.84
C SER A 511 39.35 -31.87 -45.06
N GLU A 512 39.27 -30.64 -44.53
CA GLU A 512 40.30 -30.11 -43.65
C GLU A 512 40.10 -30.58 -42.20
N ALA A 513 38.86 -30.76 -41.76
CA ALA A 513 38.55 -31.35 -40.46
C ALA A 513 39.13 -32.78 -40.35
N GLU A 514 39.01 -33.60 -41.40
CA GLU A 514 39.65 -34.92 -41.47
C GLU A 514 41.18 -34.85 -41.36
N ARG A 515 41.80 -33.85 -41.98
CA ARG A 515 43.26 -33.67 -41.89
C ARG A 515 43.72 -33.26 -40.50
N VAL A 516 42.93 -32.44 -39.80
CA VAL A 516 43.18 -32.08 -38.39
C VAL A 516 42.95 -33.29 -37.47
N ARG A 517 41.93 -34.12 -37.72
CA ARG A 517 41.69 -35.39 -37.01
C ARG A 517 42.87 -36.35 -37.17
N LEU A 518 43.43 -36.46 -38.37
CA LEU A 518 44.59 -37.32 -38.70
C LEU A 518 45.94 -36.75 -38.28
N GLY A 519 46.00 -35.50 -37.80
CA GLY A 519 47.23 -34.87 -37.31
C GLY A 519 48.20 -34.40 -38.41
N ILE A 520 47.72 -34.19 -39.64
CA ILE A 520 48.55 -33.72 -40.76
C ILE A 520 48.38 -32.19 -40.89
N ALA A 521 49.31 -31.42 -40.31
CA ALA A 521 49.40 -29.98 -40.54
C ALA A 521 49.64 -29.68 -42.04
N LYS A 522 48.96 -28.68 -42.62
CA LYS A 522 49.16 -28.27 -44.03
C LYS A 522 50.33 -27.29 -44.13
N SER A 523 51.42 -27.73 -44.75
CA SER A 523 52.24 -26.89 -45.63
C SER A 523 51.42 -26.56 -46.89
N GLU A 524 51.62 -25.37 -47.46
CA GLU A 524 50.94 -24.78 -48.63
C GLU A 524 49.79 -23.80 -48.27
N ASP A 525 50.20 -22.62 -47.80
CA ASP A 525 49.71 -21.30 -48.26
C ASP A 525 50.77 -20.22 -47.93
N GLN A 526 52.04 -20.52 -48.29
CA GLN A 526 53.16 -19.57 -48.35
C GLN A 526 53.72 -19.58 -49.78
N ALA A 527 52.91 -19.22 -50.79
CA ALA A 527 53.41 -19.01 -52.16
C ALA A 527 52.41 -18.24 -53.05
N ALA A 528 52.10 -16.98 -52.71
CA ALA A 528 51.75 -15.93 -53.71
C ALA A 528 51.47 -14.58 -53.02
N ALA A 529 52.52 -13.84 -52.66
CA ALA A 529 52.68 -12.38 -52.85
C ALA A 529 53.88 -11.87 -52.02
N VAL A 530 55.08 -12.13 -52.54
CA VAL A 530 56.29 -11.37 -52.18
C VAL A 530 56.23 -10.05 -52.95
N ALA A 531 56.23 -8.94 -52.22
CA ALA A 531 56.78 -7.67 -52.69
C ALA A 531 57.46 -6.97 -51.49
N GLU A 532 58.79 -7.01 -51.53
CA GLU A 532 59.79 -6.12 -50.89
C GLU A 532 60.12 -6.26 -49.38
N GLU A 533 61.31 -6.83 -49.12
CA GLU A 533 62.24 -6.54 -48.00
C GLU A 533 62.99 -5.20 -48.21
N PRO A 534 63.91 -4.71 -47.32
CA PRO A 534 64.41 -5.16 -45.98
C PRO A 534 64.37 -4.01 -44.92
N GLY A 535 64.87 -4.04 -43.67
CA GLY A 535 65.67 -4.94 -42.80
C GLY A 535 66.00 -4.16 -41.50
N THR A 536 65.72 -4.72 -40.32
CA THR A 536 66.64 -5.32 -39.32
C THR A 536 67.48 -4.38 -38.42
N ALA A 537 67.20 -4.43 -37.11
CA ALA A 537 68.12 -4.80 -36.02
C ALA A 537 67.31 -4.66 -34.70
N GLU A 538 66.97 -5.74 -33.97
CA GLU A 538 67.84 -6.53 -33.05
C GLU A 538 68.49 -5.62 -31.99
N ALA A 539 68.52 -5.89 -30.69
CA ALA A 539 68.04 -6.92 -29.77
C ALA A 539 68.38 -6.38 -28.35
N GLU A 540 68.02 -7.14 -27.30
CA GLU A 540 68.41 -6.97 -25.88
C GLU A 540 67.55 -5.97 -25.05
N ARG A 541 67.01 -6.32 -23.87
CA ARG A 541 67.48 -7.30 -22.88
C ARG A 541 66.39 -7.64 -21.84
N ALA A 542 66.45 -8.87 -21.36
CA ALA A 542 65.88 -9.30 -20.08
C ALA A 542 66.71 -8.74 -18.89
N GLU A 543 66.08 -8.71 -17.71
CA GLU A 543 66.64 -9.04 -16.38
C GLU A 543 68.11 -8.65 -16.05
N GLU A 544 68.31 -7.71 -15.12
CA GLU A 544 69.13 -7.95 -13.90
C GLU A 544 69.04 -6.78 -12.89
N VAL A 545 68.61 -7.15 -11.68
CA VAL A 545 69.07 -6.70 -10.36
C VAL A 545 70.03 -5.51 -10.26
N ALA A 546 69.53 -4.45 -9.63
CA ALA A 546 70.17 -3.53 -8.67
C ALA A 546 71.71 -3.40 -8.63
N ALA A 547 72.22 -2.17 -8.82
CA ALA A 547 73.02 -1.43 -7.81
C ALA A 547 73.52 -0.06 -8.33
N ALA A 548 73.66 0.86 -7.36
CA ALA A 548 74.59 1.99 -7.30
C ALA A 548 74.27 3.31 -8.03
N GLU A 549 73.56 4.16 -7.28
CA GLU A 549 74.05 5.42 -6.69
C GLU A 549 74.60 6.58 -7.56
N GLN A 550 73.80 7.65 -7.50
CA GLN A 550 74.12 9.02 -7.04
C GLN A 550 74.81 10.03 -7.95
N GLN A 551 74.39 11.29 -7.69
CA GLN A 551 74.90 12.59 -8.13
C GLN A 551 74.42 13.07 -9.51
N ASP A 552 73.93 14.29 -9.69
CA ASP A 552 73.74 15.43 -8.80
C ASP A 552 72.93 16.50 -9.57
N SER A 553 72.36 17.43 -8.81
CA SER A 553 72.20 18.85 -9.16
C SER A 553 71.41 19.27 -10.43
N SER A 554 70.20 19.79 -10.19
CA SER A 554 69.96 21.24 -9.97
C SER A 554 68.86 21.94 -10.80
N LEU A 555 68.15 22.83 -10.06
CA LEU A 555 67.59 24.15 -10.43
C LEU A 555 66.29 24.20 -11.27
N VAL A 556 65.12 24.56 -10.67
CA VAL A 556 64.54 25.92 -10.41
C VAL A 556 63.65 26.34 -11.62
N ASP A 557 62.37 26.75 -11.53
CA ASP A 557 61.68 27.69 -10.64
C ASP A 557 60.12 27.61 -10.75
N GLY A 558 59.42 28.08 -9.69
CA GLY A 558 58.17 28.90 -9.77
C GLY A 558 56.76 28.26 -9.80
N HIS A 559 56.04 28.26 -8.65
CA HIS A 559 54.80 29.06 -8.32
C HIS A 559 53.47 28.45 -8.84
N ASP A 560 52.38 28.22 -8.09
CA ASP A 560 51.74 28.80 -6.89
C ASP A 560 51.00 27.67 -6.12
N ALA A 561 51.10 27.49 -4.79
CA ALA A 561 50.47 28.22 -3.69
C ALA A 561 48.91 28.19 -3.68
N ASP A 562 48.33 27.29 -2.87
CA ASP A 562 47.37 27.67 -1.83
C ASP A 562 47.22 26.54 -0.80
N GLY A 563 47.43 26.89 0.47
CA GLY A 563 47.33 26.00 1.62
C GLY A 563 46.41 26.58 2.70
N ALA A 564 45.98 25.69 3.60
CA ALA A 564 45.72 25.91 5.03
C ALA A 564 44.95 24.66 5.53
N ALA A 565 45.61 23.74 6.25
CA ALA A 565 45.75 23.71 7.72
C ALA A 565 44.39 23.46 8.41
N GLY A 566 44.19 22.45 9.25
CA GLY A 566 45.10 21.67 10.06
C GLY A 566 44.56 21.73 11.49
N ASP A 567 44.33 20.59 12.14
CA ASP A 567 44.44 20.54 13.59
C ASP A 567 44.74 19.13 14.09
N VAL A 568 45.70 19.07 14.99
CA VAL A 568 46.27 17.92 15.68
C VAL A 568 46.04 18.18 17.15
N ASP A 569 45.47 17.24 17.91
CA ASP A 569 46.07 16.95 19.22
C ASP A 569 45.79 15.53 19.74
N ARG A 570 46.76 15.09 20.51
CA ARG A 570 47.02 13.78 21.11
C ARG A 570 46.21 13.58 22.40
N GLY A 571 46.15 12.33 22.83
CA GLY A 571 45.74 11.99 24.20
C GLY A 571 46.06 10.54 24.54
N VAL A 572 47.26 10.33 25.07
CA VAL A 572 47.78 9.08 25.65
C VAL A 572 47.09 8.78 26.98
N GLY A 573 46.87 7.48 27.27
CA GLY A 573 46.51 6.99 28.60
C GLY A 573 46.68 5.47 28.69
N ALA A 574 47.85 5.04 29.15
CA ALA A 574 48.21 3.66 29.46
C ALA A 574 47.99 3.35 30.95
N SER A 575 47.62 2.09 31.26
CA SER A 575 48.00 1.27 32.44
C SER A 575 46.98 0.13 32.58
N GLY A 576 47.40 -1.13 32.38
CA GLY A 576 47.77 -2.08 33.44
C GLY A 576 46.52 -2.88 33.85
N VAL A 577 46.47 -4.21 33.85
CA VAL A 577 47.31 -5.13 34.61
C VAL A 577 47.00 -6.59 34.16
N SER A 578 48.08 -7.34 33.92
CA SER A 578 48.37 -8.80 33.96
C SER A 578 47.33 -9.87 33.59
N ASP A 579 47.71 -10.64 32.55
CA ASP A 579 47.98 -12.09 32.55
C ASP A 579 47.51 -12.94 33.75
N GLU A 580 46.78 -14.02 33.47
CA GLU A 580 47.14 -15.37 33.94
C GLU A 580 46.43 -16.45 33.11
N GLU A 581 47.22 -17.45 32.75
CA GLU A 581 46.88 -18.70 32.06
C GLU A 581 45.92 -19.56 32.90
N GLU A 582 45.03 -20.32 32.25
CA GLU A 582 44.87 -21.78 32.47
C GLU A 582 43.68 -22.33 31.65
N MET A 583 44.00 -23.20 30.69
CA MET A 583 43.18 -24.36 30.32
C MET A 583 43.47 -25.51 31.33
N PRO A 584 42.75 -26.66 31.35
CA PRO A 584 41.37 -26.97 31.00
C PRO A 584 40.68 -27.91 32.04
N SER A 585 39.50 -28.44 31.67
CA SER A 585 38.86 -29.71 32.10
C SER A 585 37.70 -29.68 33.11
N ALA A 586 36.49 -29.99 32.61
CA ALA A 586 35.63 -31.13 33.01
C ALA A 586 34.42 -31.23 32.07
#